data_AF-A0A847MVI9-F1
#
_entry.id   AF-A0A847MVI9-F1
#
_cell.length_a   1.000
_cell.length_b   1.000
_cell.length_c   1.000
_cell.angle_alpha   90.00
_cell.angle_beta   90.00
_cell.angle_gamma   90.00
#
_symmetry.space_group_name_H-M   'P 1'
#
loop_
_entity.id
_entity.type
_entity.pdbx_description
1 polymer ?
#
loop_
_entity_poly.entity_id
_entity_poly.type
_entity_poly.pdbx_seq_one_letter_code
_entity_poly.pdbx_strand_id
1 'polypeptide(L)'
;MTTYSVPKSLAHGVLEEDTGPRVFLRHVPGGPNLVLESTGALIWCLATEVDDVPAEVAELTGMPVDEIRADVLTFLDSLIEGGLLARRQEQEDAARLVALREAAARGWEDLAAGRYEDVADDDLEDYIGQLGAGARNTSPS
;
A
#
# COMPACT_ATOMS: atom_id res chain seq x y z
N MET A 1 -8.35 12.91 0.39
CA MET A 1 -8.25 12.32 -0.95
C MET A 1 -7.66 10.94 -0.77
N THR A 2 -8.42 9.92 -1.15
CA THR A 2 -8.09 8.52 -0.85
C THR A 2 -7.65 7.89 -2.17
N THR A 3 -6.35 7.66 -2.32
CA THR A 3 -5.83 7.04 -3.55
C THR A 3 -5.82 5.53 -3.41
N TYR A 4 -6.28 4.84 -4.46
CA TYR A 4 -6.29 3.39 -4.52
C TYR A 4 -5.18 2.88 -5.45
N SER A 5 -4.79 1.62 -5.28
CA SER A 5 -3.84 0.95 -6.15
C SER A 5 -4.23 -0.50 -6.38
N VAL A 6 -3.84 -1.04 -7.53
CA VAL A 6 -4.06 -2.45 -7.86
C VAL A 6 -3.07 -3.32 -7.08
N PRO A 7 -3.53 -4.33 -6.32
CA PRO A 7 -2.65 -5.26 -5.63
C PRO A 7 -1.80 -6.08 -6.60
N LYS A 8 -0.55 -6.38 -6.23
CA LYS A 8 0.37 -7.20 -7.05
C LYS A 8 -0.13 -8.64 -7.25
N SER A 9 -1.00 -9.13 -6.37
CA SER A 9 -1.65 -10.43 -6.45
C SER A 9 -2.84 -10.46 -7.42
N LEU A 10 -3.16 -9.34 -8.07
CA LEU A 10 -4.30 -9.21 -8.97
C LEU A 10 -3.84 -9.01 -10.42
N ALA A 11 -4.18 -9.97 -11.28
CA ALA A 11 -4.14 -9.78 -12.72
C ALA A 11 -5.42 -9.07 -13.18
N HIS A 12 -5.27 -8.05 -14.03
CA HIS A 12 -6.40 -7.31 -14.59
C HIS A 12 -6.28 -7.15 -16.12
N GLY A 13 -7.42 -7.01 -16.80
CA GLY A 13 -7.50 -6.63 -18.20
C GLY A 13 -8.72 -5.76 -18.43
N VAL A 14 -8.55 -4.63 -19.10
CA VAL A 14 -9.62 -3.69 -19.44
C VAL A 14 -9.97 -3.85 -20.92
N LEU A 15 -11.25 -3.95 -21.21
CA LEU A 15 -11.82 -4.00 -22.56
C LEU A 15 -12.80 -2.84 -22.72
N GLU A 16 -12.54 -2.00 -23.72
CA GLU A 16 -13.43 -0.91 -24.14
C GLU A 16 -14.50 -1.52 -25.06
N GLU A 17 -15.78 -1.42 -24.68
CA GLU A 17 -16.91 -1.85 -25.50
C GLU A 17 -17.86 -0.67 -25.77
N ASP A 18 -18.70 -0.77 -26.81
CA ASP A 18 -19.69 0.27 -27.15
C ASP A 18 -20.68 0.55 -26.01
N THR A 19 -20.88 -0.42 -25.11
CA THR A 19 -21.75 -0.32 -23.93
C THR A 19 -21.05 0.20 -22.68
N GLY A 20 -19.77 0.54 -22.77
CA GLY A 20 -18.93 0.98 -21.67
C GLY A 20 -17.77 0.02 -21.37
N PRO A 21 -16.90 0.38 -20.42
CA PRO A 21 -15.74 -0.43 -20.09
C PRO A 21 -16.14 -1.74 -19.40
N ARG A 22 -15.32 -2.76 -19.64
CA ARG A 22 -15.42 -4.07 -18.98
C ARG A 22 -14.07 -4.46 -18.42
N VAL A 23 -14.03 -4.84 -17.14
CA VAL A 23 -12.78 -5.18 -16.46
C VAL A 23 -12.80 -6.63 -16.02
N PHE A 24 -11.80 -7.38 -16.44
CA PHE A 24 -11.57 -8.77 -16.06
C PHE A 24 -10.51 -8.80 -14.96
N LEU A 25 -10.86 -9.31 -13.79
CA LEU A 25 -10.01 -9.39 -12.61
C LEU A 25 -9.78 -10.84 -12.21
N ARG A 26 -8.54 -11.20 -11.85
CA ARG A 26 -8.19 -12.54 -11.40
C ARG A 26 -7.13 -12.49 -10.31
N HIS A 27 -7.40 -13.17 -9.19
CA HIS A 27 -6.42 -13.39 -8.13
C HIS A 27 -5.36 -14.43 -8.56
N VAL A 28 -4.09 -14.12 -8.33
CA VAL A 28 -2.94 -14.96 -8.67
C VAL A 28 -2.21 -15.36 -7.38
N PRO A 29 -1.85 -16.65 -7.19
CA PRO A 29 -1.97 -17.75 -8.14
C PRO A 29 -3.21 -18.62 -7.89
N GLY A 30 -4.36 -18.28 -8.48
CA GLY A 30 -5.46 -19.25 -8.67
C GLY A 30 -6.82 -18.93 -8.04
N GLY A 31 -7.22 -17.66 -7.99
CA GLY A 31 -8.58 -17.30 -7.59
C GLY A 31 -9.58 -17.24 -8.75
N PRO A 32 -10.87 -17.03 -8.42
CA PRO A 32 -11.94 -16.92 -9.41
C PRO A 32 -11.71 -15.72 -10.33
N ASN A 33 -12.16 -15.86 -11.58
CA ASN A 33 -12.27 -14.72 -12.48
C ASN A 33 -13.50 -13.92 -12.08
N LEU A 34 -13.31 -12.64 -11.79
CA LEU A 34 -14.37 -11.68 -11.59
C LEU A 34 -14.44 -10.77 -12.80
N VAL A 35 -15.65 -10.46 -13.25
CA VAL A 35 -15.89 -9.52 -14.33
C VAL A 35 -16.69 -8.37 -13.75
N LEU A 36 -16.15 -7.16 -13.85
CA LEU A 36 -16.86 -5.93 -13.57
C LEU A 36 -17.39 -5.37 -14.89
N GLU A 37 -18.63 -4.91 -14.87
CA GLU A 37 -19.32 -4.39 -16.05
C GLU A 37 -19.83 -2.98 -15.80
N SER A 38 -19.88 -2.17 -16.87
CA SER A 38 -20.51 -0.84 -16.88
C SER A 38 -20.00 0.06 -15.74
N THR A 39 -20.86 0.47 -14.81
CA THR A 39 -20.50 1.35 -13.68
C THR A 39 -19.46 0.74 -12.75
N GLY A 40 -19.49 -0.57 -12.51
CA GLY A 40 -18.51 -1.23 -11.64
C GLY A 40 -17.10 -1.23 -12.24
N ALA A 41 -17.02 -1.43 -13.57
CA ALA A 41 -15.77 -1.32 -14.32
C ALA A 41 -15.23 0.11 -14.33
N LEU A 42 -16.11 1.09 -14.56
CA LEU A 42 -15.75 2.51 -14.57
C LEU A 42 -15.22 2.97 -13.20
N ILE A 43 -15.89 2.63 -12.10
CA ILE A 43 -15.43 2.97 -10.74
C ILE A 43 -14.06 2.34 -10.47
N TRP A 44 -13.84 1.08 -10.87
CA TRP A 44 -12.55 0.42 -10.68
C TRP A 44 -11.44 1.11 -11.49
N CYS A 45 -11.68 1.43 -12.77
CA CYS A 45 -10.70 2.15 -13.59
C CYS A 45 -10.35 3.51 -12.99
N LEU A 46 -11.36 4.31 -12.64
CA LEU A 46 -11.16 5.62 -12.00
C LEU A 46 -10.37 5.50 -10.69
N ALA A 47 -10.66 4.50 -9.85
CA ALA A 47 -9.92 4.29 -8.61
C ALA A 47 -8.42 4.08 -8.82
N THR A 48 -8.00 3.60 -9.99
CA THR A 48 -6.58 3.42 -10.32
C THR A 48 -5.92 4.66 -10.91
N GLU A 49 -6.69 5.62 -11.39
CA GLU A 49 -6.21 6.79 -12.14
C GLU A 49 -6.37 8.11 -11.37
N VAL A 50 -7.40 8.23 -10.54
CA VAL A 50 -7.80 9.48 -9.88
C VAL A 50 -7.84 9.35 -8.35
N ASP A 51 -7.77 10.50 -7.67
CA ASP A 51 -7.75 10.59 -6.20
C ASP A 51 -9.14 10.76 -5.55
N ASP A 52 -10.13 11.29 -6.28
CA ASP A 52 -11.52 11.49 -5.81
C ASP A 52 -12.51 10.80 -6.74
N VAL A 53 -12.59 9.47 -6.61
CA VAL A 53 -13.45 8.61 -7.44
C VAL A 53 -14.92 9.03 -7.40
N PRO A 54 -15.55 9.31 -6.23
CA PRO A 54 -16.93 9.78 -6.21
C PRO A 54 -17.17 11.03 -7.05
N ALA A 55 -16.27 12.00 -7.01
CA ALA A 55 -16.39 13.23 -7.80
C ALA A 55 -16.32 12.94 -9.31
N GLU A 56 -15.37 12.12 -9.75
CA GLU A 56 -15.23 11.78 -11.18
C GLU A 56 -16.40 10.93 -11.71
N VAL A 57 -16.93 10.01 -10.89
CA VAL A 57 -18.13 9.23 -11.25
C VAL A 57 -19.34 10.15 -11.40
N ALA A 58 -19.49 11.15 -10.51
CA ALA A 58 -20.57 12.13 -10.56
C ALA A 58 -20.54 12.94 -11.85
N GLU A 59 -19.36 13.45 -12.22
CA GLU A 59 -19.17 14.19 -13.47
C GLU A 59 -19.51 13.34 -14.71
N LEU A 60 -19.04 12.09 -14.77
CA LEU A 60 -19.27 11.20 -15.91
C LEU A 60 -20.73 10.72 -16.03
N THR A 61 -21.42 10.58 -14.91
CA THR A 61 -22.83 10.13 -14.88
C THR A 61 -23.83 11.29 -14.92
N GLY A 62 -23.36 12.52 -14.68
CA GLY A 62 -24.21 13.70 -14.53
C GLY A 62 -25.06 13.68 -13.25
N MET A 63 -24.72 12.84 -12.27
CA MET A 63 -25.43 12.73 -10.99
C MET A 63 -24.77 13.62 -9.93
N PRO A 64 -25.50 14.14 -8.94
CA PRO A 64 -24.90 14.87 -7.83
C PRO A 64 -23.97 13.95 -7.01
N VAL A 65 -22.75 14.42 -6.75
CA VAL A 65 -21.76 13.63 -5.99
C VAL A 65 -22.29 13.21 -4.62
N ASP A 66 -23.05 14.06 -3.94
CA ASP A 66 -23.58 13.76 -2.61
C ASP A 66 -24.63 12.63 -2.61
N GLU A 67 -25.29 12.39 -3.74
CA GLU A 67 -26.25 11.28 -3.89
C GLU A 67 -25.54 9.94 -4.08
N ILE A 68 -24.44 9.92 -4.85
CA ILE A 68 -23.74 8.67 -5.20
C ILE A 68 -22.55 8.36 -4.29
N ARG A 69 -22.06 9.34 -3.52
CA ARG A 69 -20.81 9.22 -2.74
C ARG A 69 -20.84 8.03 -1.78
N ALA A 70 -21.93 7.86 -1.04
CA ALA A 70 -22.04 6.77 -0.08
C ALA A 70 -21.98 5.40 -0.76
N ASP A 71 -22.67 5.25 -1.88
CA ASP A 71 -22.72 4.01 -2.65
C ASP A 71 -21.38 3.70 -3.32
N VAL A 72 -20.73 4.71 -3.92
CA VAL A 72 -19.40 4.56 -4.54
C VAL A 72 -18.36 4.17 -3.48
N LEU A 73 -18.35 4.82 -2.32
CA LEU A 73 -17.42 4.48 -1.23
C LEU A 73 -17.68 3.07 -0.70
N THR A 74 -18.95 2.69 -0.50
CA THR A 74 -19.33 1.33 -0.09
C THR A 74 -18.85 0.29 -1.10
N PHE A 75 -18.98 0.58 -2.39
CA PHE A 75 -18.49 -0.30 -3.45
C PHE A 75 -16.96 -0.40 -3.44
N LEU A 76 -16.23 0.72 -3.32
CA LEU A 76 -14.77 0.72 -3.21
C LEU A 76 -14.28 -0.08 -1.99
N ASP A 77 -14.97 0.02 -0.86
CA ASP A 77 -14.65 -0.78 0.33
C ASP A 77 -14.85 -2.28 0.07
N SER A 78 -15.92 -2.69 -0.63
CA SER A 78 -16.11 -4.09 -1.03
C SER A 78 -15.02 -4.59 -1.99
N LEU A 79 -14.51 -3.73 -2.87
CA LEU A 79 -13.38 -4.05 -3.76
C LEU A 79 -12.09 -4.24 -2.97
N ILE A 80 -11.88 -3.45 -1.92
CA ILE A 80 -10.73 -3.59 -1.02
C ILE A 80 -10.82 -4.88 -0.21
N GLU A 81 -11.97 -5.16 0.40
CA GLU A 81 -12.21 -6.39 1.15
C GLU A 81 -12.06 -7.64 0.26
N GLY A 82 -12.45 -7.54 -1.02
CA GLY A 82 -12.22 -8.56 -2.02
C GLY A 82 -10.79 -8.68 -2.54
N GLY A 83 -9.87 -7.82 -2.10
CA GLY A 83 -8.48 -7.76 -2.55
C GLY A 83 -8.32 -7.34 -4.02
N LEU A 84 -9.31 -6.63 -4.57
CA LEU A 84 -9.35 -6.14 -5.95
C LEU A 84 -8.78 -4.73 -6.08
N LEU A 85 -8.76 -4.00 -4.97
CA LEU A 85 -8.07 -2.73 -4.77
C LEU A 85 -7.37 -2.75 -3.42
N ALA A 86 -6.42 -1.86 -3.22
CA ALA A 86 -5.85 -1.57 -1.91
C ALA A 86 -5.75 -0.06 -1.74
N ARG A 87 -5.92 0.43 -0.51
CA ARG A 87 -5.63 1.84 -0.21
C ARG A 87 -4.12 2.02 -0.22
N ARG A 88 -3.63 3.05 -0.92
CA ARG A 88 -2.18 3.30 -1.04
C ARG A 88 -1.50 3.46 0.33
N GLN A 89 -2.19 4.11 1.28
CA GLN A 89 -1.71 4.27 2.66
C GLN A 89 -1.50 2.93 3.38
N GLU A 90 -2.43 1.98 3.22
CA GLU A 90 -2.33 0.66 3.87
C GLU A 90 -1.17 -0.17 3.30
N GLN A 91 -0.83 0.00 2.02
CA GLN A 91 0.35 -0.64 1.44
C GLN A 91 1.66 -0.07 1.99
N GLU A 92 1.73 1.24 2.21
CA GLU A 92 2.91 1.88 2.80
C GLU A 92 3.11 1.44 4.25
N ASP A 93 2.02 1.38 5.02
CA ASP A 93 2.06 0.92 6.41
C ASP A 93 2.42 -0.57 6.51
N ALA A 94 1.87 -1.42 5.63
CA ALA A 94 2.25 -2.83 5.54
C ALA A 94 3.72 -3.01 5.13
N ALA A 95 4.21 -2.24 4.15
CA ALA A 95 5.61 -2.27 3.75
C ALA A 95 6.54 -1.82 4.88
N ARG A 96 6.14 -0.78 5.63
CA ARG A 96 6.88 -0.30 6.80
C ARG A 96 6.93 -1.34 7.91
N LEU A 97 5.83 -2.06 8.15
CA LEU A 97 5.76 -3.19 9.10
C LEU A 97 6.69 -4.34 8.69
N VAL A 98 6.71 -4.71 7.41
CA VAL A 98 7.63 -5.73 6.88
C VAL A 98 9.08 -5.27 7.04
N ALA A 99 9.40 -4.05 6.64
CA ALA A 99 10.74 -3.48 6.78
C ALA A 99 11.20 -3.43 8.24
N LEU A 100 10.30 -3.05 9.16
CA LEU A 100 10.60 -3.04 10.60
C LEU A 100 10.84 -4.45 11.13
N ARG A 101 10.09 -5.45 10.67
CA ARG A 101 10.27 -6.85 11.05
C ARG A 101 11.56 -7.45 10.50
N GLU A 102 11.93 -7.14 9.26
CA GLU A 102 13.21 -7.55 8.68
C GLU A 102 14.39 -6.91 9.40
N ALA A 103 14.29 -5.61 9.72
CA ALA A 103 15.31 -4.92 10.51
C ALA A 103 15.44 -5.51 11.92
N ALA A 104 14.32 -5.85 12.56
CA ALA A 104 14.32 -6.54 13.86
C ALA A 104 14.93 -7.95 13.75
N ALA A 105 14.60 -8.73 12.72
CA ALA A 105 15.17 -10.05 12.49
C ALA A 105 16.70 -9.99 12.27
N ARG A 106 17.18 -8.99 11.52
CA ARG A 106 18.60 -8.73 11.30
C ARG A 106 19.33 -8.36 12.61
N GLY A 107 18.74 -7.47 13.41
CA GLY A 107 19.30 -7.09 14.71
C GLY A 107 19.35 -8.25 15.72
N TRP A 108 18.40 -9.18 15.64
CA TRP A 108 18.41 -10.40 16.48
C TRP A 108 19.46 -11.42 16.02
N GLU A 109 19.77 -11.46 14.73
CA GLU A 109 20.87 -12.27 14.18
C GLU A 109 22.25 -11.76 14.66
N ASP A 110 22.44 -10.44 14.77
CA ASP A 110 23.66 -9.85 15.35
C ASP A 110 23.82 -10.19 16.85
N LEU A 111 22.72 -10.15 17.61
CA LEU A 111 22.70 -10.59 19.01
C LEU A 111 22.99 -12.10 19.15
N ALA A 112 22.40 -12.93 18.29
CA ALA A 112 22.63 -14.38 18.30
C ALA A 112 24.04 -14.76 17.84
N ALA A 113 24.65 -13.97 16.95
CA ALA A 113 26.02 -14.16 16.47
C ALA A 113 27.10 -13.64 17.44
N GLY A 114 26.71 -13.09 18.60
CA GLY A 114 27.67 -12.55 19.57
C GLY A 114 28.38 -11.28 19.08
N ARG A 115 27.83 -10.57 18.09
CA ARG A 115 28.37 -9.32 17.56
C ARG A 115 27.89 -8.12 18.39
N TYR A 116 27.94 -8.27 19.70
CA TYR A 116 27.77 -7.18 20.66
C TYR A 116 29.08 -7.03 21.40
N GLU A 117 29.51 -5.79 21.58
CA GLU A 117 30.60 -5.49 22.49
C GLU A 117 29.99 -5.46 23.89
N ASP A 118 30.40 -6.42 24.73
CA ASP A 118 29.98 -6.47 26.13
C ASP A 118 30.74 -5.37 26.87
N VAL A 119 30.05 -4.25 27.10
CA VAL A 119 30.61 -3.10 27.82
C VAL A 119 30.21 -3.25 29.27
N ALA A 120 31.20 -3.34 30.15
CA ALA A 120 30.96 -3.35 31.58
C ALA A 120 30.26 -2.04 32.01
N ASP A 121 29.40 -2.12 33.03
CA ASP A 121 28.60 -0.97 33.50
C ASP A 121 29.49 0.22 33.91
N ASP A 122 30.70 -0.05 34.41
CA ASP A 122 31.71 0.95 34.78
C ASP A 122 32.39 1.62 33.56
N ASP A 123 32.38 0.97 32.39
CA ASP A 123 33.01 1.44 31.14
C ASP A 123 31.98 2.05 30.17
N LEU A 124 30.68 1.93 30.47
CA LEU A 124 29.58 2.38 29.63
C LEU A 124 29.60 3.90 29.39
N GLU A 125 30.01 4.67 30.40
CA GLU A 125 30.05 6.13 30.34
C GLU A 125 31.17 6.64 29.40
N ASP A 126 32.33 5.98 29.37
CA ASP A 126 33.45 6.29 28.47
C ASP A 126 33.14 5.84 27.02
N TYR A 127 32.50 4.69 26.87
CA TYR A 127 32.08 4.16 25.56
C TYR A 127 31.03 5.04 24.87
N ILE A 128 30.01 5.52 25.60
CA ILE A 128 29.02 6.50 25.08
C ILE A 128 29.73 7.82 24.71
N GLY A 129 30.71 8.25 25.50
CA GLY A 129 31.54 9.41 25.21
C GLY A 129 32.29 9.30 23.87
N GLN A 130 32.81 8.12 23.55
CA GLN A 130 33.56 7.82 22.33
C GLN A 130 32.66 7.72 21.08
N LEU A 131 31.46 7.13 21.20
CA LEU A 131 30.45 7.11 20.13
C LEU A 131 29.99 8.53 19.74
N GLY A 132 29.83 9.41 20.75
CA GLY A 132 29.53 10.83 20.53
C GLY A 132 30.68 11.60 19.85
N ALA A 133 31.93 11.11 19.90
CA ALA A 133 33.08 11.68 19.20
C ALA A 133 33.22 11.16 17.76
N GLY A 134 32.90 9.89 17.50
CA GLY A 134 32.97 9.27 16.17
C GLY A 134 31.95 9.81 15.16
N ALA A 135 30.72 10.09 15.59
CA ALA A 135 29.66 10.63 14.72
C ALA A 135 29.94 12.04 14.18
N ARG A 136 30.92 12.75 14.74
CA ARG A 136 31.36 14.08 14.28
C ARG A 136 32.38 14.02 13.13
N ASN A 137 32.96 12.85 12.85
CA ASN A 137 34.05 12.67 11.89
C ASN A 137 33.64 11.93 10.61
N THR A 138 32.38 11.54 10.44
CA THR A 138 31.89 10.95 9.18
C THR A 138 31.10 11.99 8.37
N SER A 139 31.81 13.02 7.89
CA SER A 139 31.40 13.75 6.68
C SER A 139 32.12 13.14 5.48
N PRO A 140 31.44 12.97 4.33
CA PRO A 140 31.92 12.11 3.25
C PRO A 140 33.05 12.79 2.47
N SER A 141 33.98 11.98 1.94
CA SER A 141 34.82 12.31 0.78
C SER A 141 34.44 11.41 -0.37
#